data_AF-A0A1X1CVG2-F1
#
_entry.id   AF-A0A1X1CVG2-F1
#
_cell.length_a   1.000
_cell.length_b   1.000
_cell.length_c   1.000
_cell.angle_alpha   90.00
_cell.angle_beta   90.00
_cell.angle_gamma   90.00
#
_symmetry.space_group_name_H-M   'P 1'
#
loop_
_entity.id
_entity.type
_entity.pdbx_description
1 polymer ?
#
loop_
_entity_poly.entity_id
_entity_poly.type
_entity_poly.pdbx_seq_one_letter_code
_entity_poly.pdbx_strand_id
1 'polypeptide(L)'
;MNPTRHPLTLHDREQVAQSLAEQQAHRSSFNGSMREYYDAMTEQTPLVQGVRAEQIDASGWWLHPQATRSERVIVFIHGGAYMLGSAKAYRGFASQLAVRTGYSTFVLDYPLAPEHPFPAAPDRVVQVLSALIEDGITDIALIGDSAGGALSLMALQYPQLAAHIRSVVVFSPWTDLTFSGESFNDPNMRDPIFQPAILQDAARAYLQGADPKDQRASPLFAETNTLPPLLIQVGSEELLLSDATRYATKVEERGGVVQLDIYEGMHHVFQRDVQLDATRHALEAAAAFMIRHV
;
A
#
# COMPACT_ATOMS: atom_id res chain seq x y z
N MET A 1 13.39 -17.67 4.14
CA MET A 1 13.59 -16.22 4.34
C MET A 1 13.72 -15.88 5.81
N ASN A 2 14.65 -15.01 6.18
CA ASN A 2 14.73 -14.43 7.53
C ASN A 2 14.21 -12.99 7.49
N PRO A 3 13.01 -12.69 8.02
CA PRO A 3 12.50 -11.33 8.04
C PRO A 3 13.31 -10.45 9.01
N THR A 4 13.44 -9.17 8.68
CA THR A 4 13.87 -8.15 9.64
C THR A 4 12.73 -7.93 10.63
N ARG A 5 12.98 -8.06 11.93
CA ARG A 5 11.98 -7.76 12.96
C ARG A 5 12.35 -6.46 13.67
N HIS A 6 11.37 -5.56 13.76
CA HIS A 6 11.49 -4.28 14.45
C HIS A 6 10.72 -4.35 15.77
N PRO A 7 11.40 -4.28 16.93
CA PRO A 7 10.74 -4.43 18.22
C PRO A 7 9.81 -3.26 18.54
N LEU A 8 8.73 -3.55 19.24
CA LEU A 8 7.80 -2.54 19.75
C LEU A 8 8.51 -1.69 20.83
N THR A 9 8.67 -0.39 20.57
CA THR A 9 9.21 0.54 21.56
C THR A 9 8.17 0.87 22.63
N LEU A 10 8.60 1.40 23.79
CA LEU A 10 7.67 1.87 24.82
C LEU A 10 6.82 3.05 24.31
N HIS A 11 7.44 3.98 23.59
CA HIS A 11 6.75 5.12 22.99
C HIS A 11 5.70 4.66 21.99
N ASP A 12 6.06 3.77 21.06
CA ASP A 12 5.13 3.24 20.07
C ASP A 12 3.97 2.47 20.72
N ARG A 13 4.22 1.74 21.82
CA ARG A 13 3.14 1.03 22.53
C ARG A 13 2.07 1.99 23.06
N GLU A 14 2.50 3.09 23.66
CA GLU A 14 1.60 4.13 24.19
C GLU A 14 0.88 4.83 23.03
N GLN A 15 1.62 5.20 21.99
CA GLN A 15 1.08 5.92 20.85
C GLN A 15 0.09 5.07 20.03
N VAL A 16 0.35 3.78 19.81
CA VAL A 16 -0.60 2.88 19.14
C VAL A 16 -1.93 2.82 19.91
N ALA A 17 -1.88 2.67 21.23
CA ALA A 17 -3.10 2.64 22.04
C ALA A 17 -3.89 3.95 21.95
N GLN A 18 -3.19 5.10 21.95
CA GLN A 18 -3.79 6.40 21.79
C GLN A 18 -4.41 6.58 20.40
N SER A 19 -3.65 6.30 19.33
CA SER A 19 -4.11 6.46 17.94
C SER A 19 -5.33 5.58 17.64
N LEU A 20 -5.36 4.35 18.15
CA LEU A 20 -6.53 3.46 18.00
C LEU A 20 -7.76 4.00 18.74
N ALA A 21 -7.59 4.54 19.96
CA ALA A 21 -8.68 5.15 20.71
C ALA A 21 -9.22 6.41 20.02
N GLU A 22 -8.33 7.26 19.49
CA GLU A 22 -8.70 8.46 18.72
C GLU A 22 -9.42 8.09 17.43
N GLN A 23 -8.93 7.08 16.69
CA GLN A 23 -9.57 6.58 15.49
C GLN A 23 -10.98 6.03 15.78
N GLN A 24 -11.14 5.27 16.88
CA GLN A 24 -12.45 4.76 17.29
C GLN A 24 -13.41 5.88 17.70
N ALA A 25 -12.94 6.89 18.43
CA ALA A 25 -13.73 8.05 18.81
C ALA A 25 -14.15 8.88 17.58
N HIS A 26 -13.22 9.10 16.65
CA HIS A 26 -13.51 9.77 15.38
C HIS A 26 -14.54 8.98 14.57
N ARG A 27 -14.37 7.66 14.45
CA ARG A 27 -15.34 6.78 13.74
C ARG A 27 -16.74 6.88 14.33
N SER A 28 -16.84 6.87 15.66
CA SER A 28 -18.12 6.85 16.37
C SER A 28 -18.86 8.18 16.30
N SER A 29 -18.14 9.29 16.08
CA SER A 29 -18.70 10.64 16.00
C SER A 29 -18.83 11.17 14.57
N PHE A 30 -18.26 10.48 13.59
CA PHE A 30 -18.26 10.92 12.20
C PHE A 30 -19.65 10.84 11.57
N ASN A 31 -20.12 11.96 11.01
CA ASN A 31 -21.36 12.03 10.26
C ASN A 31 -21.04 12.07 8.75
N GLY A 32 -21.27 10.95 8.07
CA GLY A 32 -21.02 10.81 6.63
C GLY A 32 -20.92 9.34 6.22
N SER A 33 -20.67 9.13 4.94
CA SER A 33 -20.42 7.82 4.35
C SER A 33 -19.10 7.21 4.84
N MET A 34 -18.94 5.90 4.62
CA MET A 34 -17.66 5.22 4.91
C MET A 34 -16.49 5.79 4.10
N ARG A 35 -16.73 6.22 2.86
CA ARG A 35 -15.69 6.81 2.00
C ARG A 35 -15.23 8.15 2.55
N GLU A 36 -16.17 9.03 2.90
CA GLU A 36 -15.86 10.32 3.52
C GLU A 36 -15.11 10.15 4.85
N TYR A 37 -15.51 9.17 5.68
CA TYR A 37 -14.79 8.86 6.92
C TYR A 37 -13.36 8.39 6.64
N TYR A 38 -13.18 7.46 5.69
CA TYR A 38 -11.87 6.90 5.38
C TYR A 38 -10.92 7.95 4.80
N ASP A 39 -11.44 8.83 3.93
CA ASP A 39 -10.69 9.96 3.40
C ASP A 39 -10.30 10.94 4.52
N ALA A 40 -11.25 11.34 5.38
CA ALA A 40 -10.98 12.24 6.51
C ALA A 40 -9.97 11.65 7.51
N MET A 41 -10.05 10.35 7.79
CA MET A 41 -9.07 9.63 8.61
C MET A 41 -7.69 9.62 7.93
N THR A 42 -7.64 9.39 6.61
CA THR A 42 -6.37 9.35 5.87
C THR A 42 -5.70 10.73 5.77
N GLU A 43 -6.51 11.79 5.64
CA GLU A 43 -6.05 13.18 5.63
C GLU A 43 -5.52 13.66 6.99
N GLN A 44 -5.64 12.87 8.07
CA GLN A 44 -4.97 13.15 9.34
C GLN A 44 -3.45 13.09 9.21
N THR A 45 -2.91 12.32 8.23
CA THR A 45 -1.51 12.45 7.85
C THR A 45 -1.34 13.77 7.08
N PRO A 46 -0.60 14.74 7.62
CA PRO A 46 -0.51 16.05 6.98
C PRO A 46 0.32 15.99 5.69
N LEU A 47 -0.04 16.84 4.73
CA LEU A 47 0.83 17.16 3.59
C LEU A 47 2.12 17.80 4.12
N VAL A 48 3.28 17.23 3.77
CA VAL A 48 4.57 17.76 4.23
C VAL A 48 4.80 19.16 3.66
N GLN A 49 5.26 20.08 4.52
CA GLN A 49 5.59 21.45 4.12
C GLN A 49 6.63 21.45 2.99
N GLY A 50 6.39 22.28 1.97
CA GLY A 50 7.29 22.37 0.81
C GLY A 50 7.01 21.35 -0.29
N VAL A 51 5.96 20.53 -0.17
CA VAL A 51 5.45 19.71 -1.27
C VAL A 51 4.31 20.44 -1.97
N ARG A 52 4.43 20.66 -3.28
CA ARG A 52 3.35 21.21 -4.12
C ARG A 52 2.49 20.06 -4.64
N ALA A 53 1.19 20.11 -4.35
CA ALA A 53 0.22 19.15 -4.89
C ALA A 53 -0.51 19.73 -6.10
N GLU A 54 -0.59 18.97 -7.18
CA GLU A 54 -1.20 19.33 -8.45
C GLU A 54 -2.11 18.19 -8.92
N GLN A 55 -3.39 18.47 -9.15
CA GLN A 55 -4.33 17.48 -9.65
C GLN A 55 -4.22 17.35 -11.16
N ILE A 56 -4.10 16.12 -11.67
CA ILE A 56 -4.24 15.83 -13.09
C ILE A 56 -5.58 15.13 -13.26
N ASP A 57 -6.54 15.90 -13.77
CA ASP A 57 -7.90 15.46 -14.06
C ASP A 57 -8.50 14.52 -12.99
N ALA A 58 -9.06 13.38 -13.41
CA ALA A 58 -9.61 12.35 -12.53
C ALA A 58 -8.63 11.17 -12.34
N SER A 59 -7.42 11.24 -12.89
CA SER A 59 -6.45 10.13 -12.88
C SER A 59 -5.56 10.14 -11.64
N GLY A 60 -5.36 11.30 -10.99
CA GLY A 60 -4.58 11.37 -9.78
C GLY A 60 -4.01 12.73 -9.42
N TRP A 61 -3.01 12.71 -8.55
CA TRP A 61 -2.33 13.90 -8.03
C TRP A 61 -0.82 13.76 -8.14
N TRP A 62 -0.17 14.76 -8.73
CA TRP A 62 1.27 14.97 -8.62
C TRP A 62 1.62 15.67 -7.31
N LEU A 63 2.68 15.18 -6.68
CA LEU A 63 3.31 15.76 -5.51
C LEU A 63 4.77 16.06 -5.86
N HIS A 64 5.12 17.34 -5.90
CA HIS A 64 6.45 17.81 -6.23
C HIS A 64 7.16 18.32 -4.98
N PRO A 65 8.21 17.65 -4.48
CA PRO A 65 9.04 18.20 -3.40
C PRO A 65 9.83 19.42 -3.91
N GLN A 66 10.16 20.35 -3.01
CA GLN A 66 10.89 21.59 -3.31
C GLN A 66 12.23 21.38 -4.06
N ALA A 67 12.93 20.28 -3.78
CA ALA A 67 14.16 19.91 -4.45
C ALA A 67 14.00 18.53 -5.09
N THR A 68 13.61 18.49 -6.36
CA THR A 68 13.61 17.25 -7.14
C THR A 68 15.05 16.81 -7.36
N ARG A 69 15.38 15.60 -6.90
CA ARG A 69 16.76 15.06 -6.91
C ARG A 69 17.05 14.16 -8.09
N SER A 70 16.02 13.81 -8.86
CA SER A 70 16.10 12.79 -9.91
C SER A 70 14.90 12.93 -10.85
N GLU A 71 15.06 12.45 -12.09
CA GLU A 71 13.97 12.19 -13.04
C GLU A 71 13.12 10.95 -12.65
N ARG A 72 13.39 10.36 -11.47
CA ARG A 72 12.65 9.20 -10.97
C ARG A 72 11.31 9.65 -10.41
N VAL A 73 10.30 8.81 -10.63
CA VAL A 73 8.95 9.04 -10.16
C VAL A 73 8.53 7.92 -9.23
N ILE A 74 7.91 8.30 -8.12
CA ILE A 74 7.15 7.36 -7.30
C ILE A 74 5.74 7.29 -7.89
N VAL A 75 5.22 6.09 -8.17
CA VAL A 75 3.79 5.89 -8.40
C VAL A 75 3.21 5.24 -7.15
N PHE A 76 2.29 5.93 -6.47
CA PHE A 76 1.63 5.45 -5.26
C PHE A 76 0.21 5.00 -5.59
N ILE A 77 -0.11 3.74 -5.30
CA ILE A 77 -1.45 3.15 -5.46
C ILE A 77 -2.04 2.94 -4.07
N HIS A 78 -3.14 3.64 -3.79
CA HIS A 78 -3.70 3.68 -2.44
C HIS A 78 -4.44 2.40 -2.03
N GLY A 79 -4.45 2.14 -0.73
CA GLY A 79 -5.28 1.11 -0.09
C GLY A 79 -6.75 1.51 0.06
N GLY A 80 -7.45 0.85 0.96
CA GLY A 80 -8.90 1.05 1.17
C GLY A 80 -9.78 -0.11 0.67
N ALA A 81 -9.22 -1.33 0.66
CA ALA A 81 -9.94 -2.57 0.37
C ALA A 81 -10.71 -2.54 -0.97
N TYR A 82 -10.18 -1.85 -1.98
CA TYR A 82 -10.80 -1.62 -3.30
C TYR A 82 -12.12 -0.81 -3.29
N MET A 83 -12.55 -0.32 -2.13
CA MET A 83 -13.86 0.32 -1.94
C MET A 83 -13.77 1.74 -1.39
N LEU A 84 -12.65 2.09 -0.76
CA LEU A 84 -12.42 3.31 -0.01
C LEU A 84 -11.11 3.97 -0.46
N GLY A 85 -10.89 5.21 -0.02
CA GLY A 85 -9.70 5.98 -0.34
C GLY A 85 -9.86 6.78 -1.61
N SER A 86 -9.02 7.81 -1.72
CA SER A 86 -8.86 8.61 -2.93
C SER A 86 -7.42 9.09 -3.03
N ALA A 87 -6.97 9.34 -4.26
CA ALA A 87 -5.66 9.95 -4.49
C ALA A 87 -5.50 11.29 -3.73
N LYS A 88 -6.59 12.04 -3.58
CA LYS A 88 -6.61 13.30 -2.82
C LYS A 88 -6.34 13.06 -1.33
N ALA A 89 -6.98 12.09 -0.70
CA ALA A 89 -6.80 11.82 0.72
C ALA A 89 -5.38 11.30 1.02
N TYR A 90 -4.80 10.53 0.10
CA TYR A 90 -3.47 9.93 0.24
C TYR A 90 -2.29 10.90 0.04
N ARG A 91 -2.54 12.15 -0.37
CA ARG A 91 -1.47 13.14 -0.62
C ARG A 91 -0.56 13.34 0.57
N GLY A 92 -1.13 13.39 1.78
CA GLY A 92 -0.38 13.54 3.02
C GLY A 92 0.63 12.42 3.21
N PHE A 93 0.14 11.18 3.16
CA PHE A 93 0.97 9.99 3.30
C PHE A 93 2.02 9.86 2.19
N ALA A 94 1.63 10.00 0.93
CA ALA A 94 2.55 9.93 -0.20
C ALA A 94 3.63 11.04 -0.16
N SER A 95 3.29 12.23 0.35
CA SER A 95 4.25 13.33 0.47
C SER A 95 5.40 13.05 1.45
N GLN A 96 5.19 12.16 2.43
CA GLN A 96 6.26 11.71 3.33
C GLN A 96 7.39 11.01 2.56
N LEU A 97 7.04 10.21 1.56
CA LEU A 97 7.99 9.51 0.68
C LEU A 97 8.62 10.45 -0.34
N ALA A 98 7.83 11.38 -0.89
CA ALA A 98 8.32 12.40 -1.83
C ALA A 98 9.46 13.23 -1.21
N VAL A 99 9.32 13.67 0.04
CA VAL A 99 10.36 14.47 0.72
C VAL A 99 11.59 13.65 1.09
N ARG A 100 11.40 12.41 1.56
CA ARG A 100 12.52 11.54 1.96
C ARG A 100 13.37 11.08 0.78
N THR A 101 12.75 10.87 -0.37
CA THR A 101 13.44 10.49 -1.61
C THR A 101 13.92 11.68 -2.44
N GLY A 102 13.18 12.79 -2.41
CA GLY A 102 13.33 13.89 -3.36
C GLY A 102 12.77 13.55 -4.75
N TYR A 103 11.88 12.56 -4.87
CA TYR A 103 11.26 12.16 -6.13
C TYR A 103 9.87 12.78 -6.27
N SER A 104 9.51 13.19 -7.48
CA SER A 104 8.12 13.53 -7.78
C SER A 104 7.27 12.28 -7.58
N THR A 105 6.10 12.43 -6.96
CA THR A 105 5.22 11.31 -6.63
C THR A 105 3.87 11.50 -7.29
N PHE A 106 3.43 10.54 -8.09
CA PHE A 106 2.09 10.48 -8.64
C PHE A 106 1.22 9.54 -7.79
N VAL A 107 0.18 10.06 -7.18
CA VAL A 107 -0.82 9.27 -6.45
C VAL A 107 -1.96 8.96 -7.41
N LEU A 108 -2.12 7.68 -7.73
CA LEU A 108 -3.08 7.18 -8.71
C LEU A 108 -4.47 7.06 -8.08
N ASP A 109 -5.48 7.58 -8.77
CA ASP A 109 -6.90 7.38 -8.41
C ASP A 109 -7.48 6.26 -9.28
N TYR A 110 -8.06 5.22 -8.65
CA TYR A 110 -8.64 4.08 -9.37
C TYR A 110 -10.12 3.89 -9.04
N PRO A 111 -10.92 3.33 -9.98
CA PRO A 111 -12.34 3.13 -9.76
C PRO A 111 -12.59 2.10 -8.65
N LEU A 112 -13.55 2.39 -7.79
CA LEU A 112 -13.82 1.62 -6.58
C LEU A 112 -15.06 0.74 -6.71
N ALA A 113 -15.04 -0.39 -6.02
CA ALA A 113 -16.20 -1.23 -5.80
C ALA A 113 -17.15 -0.61 -4.76
N PRO A 114 -18.46 -0.93 -4.80
CA PRO A 114 -19.11 -1.90 -5.69
C PRO A 114 -19.52 -1.35 -7.07
N GLU A 115 -19.40 -0.04 -7.31
CA GLU A 115 -19.84 0.61 -8.56
C GLU A 115 -18.99 0.14 -9.75
N HIS A 116 -17.70 -0.10 -9.50
CA HIS A 116 -16.76 -0.60 -10.47
C HIS A 116 -16.01 -1.82 -9.91
N PRO A 117 -16.61 -3.02 -9.97
CA PRO A 117 -15.99 -4.23 -9.46
C PRO A 117 -14.75 -4.62 -10.28
N PHE A 118 -14.04 -5.65 -9.80
CA PHE A 118 -12.99 -6.32 -10.56
C PHE A 118 -13.46 -6.66 -11.99
N PRO A 119 -12.66 -6.38 -13.04
CA PRO A 119 -11.26 -5.93 -13.04
C PRO A 119 -11.05 -4.40 -13.21
N ALA A 120 -12.01 -3.54 -12.86
CA ALA A 120 -11.89 -2.10 -13.15
C ALA A 120 -10.66 -1.42 -12.50
N ALA A 121 -10.33 -1.76 -11.25
CA ALA A 121 -9.15 -1.24 -10.56
C ALA A 121 -7.82 -1.66 -11.22
N PRO A 122 -7.55 -2.97 -11.47
CA PRO A 122 -6.31 -3.37 -12.15
C PRO A 122 -6.21 -2.82 -13.58
N ASP A 123 -7.32 -2.75 -14.32
CA ASP A 123 -7.33 -2.16 -15.68
C ASP A 123 -6.92 -0.67 -15.65
N ARG A 124 -7.39 0.09 -14.66
CA ARG A 124 -6.99 1.49 -14.48
C ARG A 124 -5.51 1.63 -14.13
N VAL A 125 -4.98 0.76 -13.28
CA VAL A 125 -3.55 0.79 -12.91
C VAL A 125 -2.67 0.57 -14.14
N VAL A 126 -3.00 -0.43 -14.96
CA VAL A 126 -2.29 -0.68 -16.22
C VAL A 126 -2.37 0.52 -17.15
N GLN A 127 -3.57 1.09 -17.34
CA GLN A 127 -3.79 2.25 -18.20
C GLN A 127 -2.93 3.45 -17.80
N VAL A 128 -2.93 3.80 -16.51
CA VAL A 128 -2.20 4.98 -16.01
C VAL A 128 -0.69 4.76 -16.06
N LEU A 129 -0.20 3.58 -15.68
CA LEU A 129 1.24 3.27 -15.78
C LEU A 129 1.71 3.31 -17.24
N SER A 130 0.94 2.74 -18.17
CA SER A 130 1.23 2.83 -19.60
C SER A 130 1.30 4.28 -20.08
N ALA A 131 0.33 5.12 -19.71
CA ALA A 131 0.30 6.52 -20.11
C ALA A 131 1.52 7.30 -19.57
N LEU A 132 1.88 7.11 -18.31
CA LEU A 132 3.07 7.73 -17.72
C LEU A 132 4.36 7.32 -18.45
N ILE A 133 4.48 6.04 -18.82
CA ILE A 133 5.63 5.52 -19.58
C ILE A 133 5.67 6.12 -20.99
N GLU A 134 4.52 6.22 -21.66
CA GLU A 134 4.39 6.85 -22.98
C GLU A 134 4.76 8.35 -22.95
N ASP A 135 4.47 9.04 -21.84
CA ASP A 135 4.90 10.41 -21.55
C ASP A 135 6.39 10.53 -21.16
N GLY A 136 7.14 9.42 -21.19
CA GLY A 136 8.59 9.38 -20.98
C GLY A 136 9.05 9.06 -19.56
N ILE A 137 8.15 8.70 -18.64
CA ILE A 137 8.50 8.32 -17.27
C ILE A 137 8.93 6.85 -17.25
N THR A 138 10.24 6.60 -17.38
CA THR A 138 10.79 5.25 -17.57
C THR A 138 11.52 4.66 -16.35
N ASP A 139 11.63 5.42 -15.26
CA ASP A 139 12.27 5.01 -14.01
C ASP A 139 11.33 5.20 -12.82
N ILE A 140 10.51 4.17 -12.59
CA ILE A 140 9.42 4.17 -11.61
C ILE A 140 9.82 3.39 -10.36
N ALA A 141 9.59 3.99 -9.19
CA ALA A 141 9.47 3.27 -7.93
C ALA A 141 7.97 3.10 -7.62
N LEU A 142 7.49 1.85 -7.58
CA LEU A 142 6.09 1.56 -7.38
C LEU A 142 5.80 1.34 -5.90
N ILE A 143 4.77 1.99 -5.37
CA ILE A 143 4.39 1.89 -3.96
C ILE A 143 2.90 1.62 -3.84
N GLY A 144 2.50 0.82 -2.86
CA GLY A 144 1.10 0.78 -2.46
C GLY A 144 0.87 0.12 -1.12
N ASP A 145 -0.23 0.47 -0.47
CA ASP A 145 -0.66 -0.11 0.81
C ASP A 145 -1.88 -1.00 0.63
N SER A 146 -1.99 -2.09 1.41
CA SER A 146 -3.19 -2.92 1.47
C SER A 146 -3.61 -3.44 0.07
N ALA A 147 -4.84 -3.14 -0.37
CA ALA A 147 -5.32 -3.38 -1.73
C ALA A 147 -4.44 -2.72 -2.81
N GLY A 148 -3.94 -1.51 -2.59
CA GLY A 148 -3.01 -0.83 -3.48
C GLY A 148 -1.64 -1.51 -3.54
N GLY A 149 -1.22 -2.17 -2.46
CA GLY A 149 -0.04 -3.04 -2.44
C GLY A 149 -0.24 -4.25 -3.36
N ALA A 150 -1.42 -4.87 -3.34
CA ALA A 150 -1.75 -5.96 -4.24
C ALA A 150 -1.84 -5.50 -5.71
N LEU A 151 -2.43 -4.34 -5.98
CA LEU A 151 -2.44 -3.73 -7.32
C LEU A 151 -1.03 -3.41 -7.82
N SER A 152 -0.13 -2.97 -6.93
CA SER A 152 1.27 -2.73 -7.25
C SER A 152 1.97 -4.01 -7.68
N LEU A 153 1.78 -5.11 -6.93
CA LEU A 153 2.33 -6.42 -7.25
C LEU A 153 1.71 -7.01 -8.53
N MET A 154 0.42 -6.76 -8.75
CA MET A 154 -0.31 -7.16 -9.96
C MET A 154 0.27 -6.52 -11.22
N ALA A 155 0.67 -5.25 -11.16
CA ALA A 155 1.28 -4.55 -12.30
C ALA A 155 2.57 -5.22 -12.79
N LEU A 156 3.29 -5.96 -11.94
CA LEU A 156 4.51 -6.68 -12.31
C LEU A 156 4.27 -7.87 -13.25
N GLN A 157 3.01 -8.31 -13.39
CA GLN A 157 2.63 -9.37 -14.33
C GLN A 157 2.66 -8.89 -15.78
N TYR A 158 2.80 -7.59 -16.02
CA TYR A 158 2.84 -6.96 -17.34
C TYR A 158 4.29 -6.60 -17.70
N PRO A 159 4.99 -7.37 -18.55
CA PRO A 159 6.41 -7.17 -18.82
C PRO A 159 6.75 -5.77 -19.34
N GLN A 160 5.86 -5.17 -20.13
CA GLN A 160 6.00 -3.82 -20.65
C GLN A 160 5.97 -2.75 -19.56
N LEU A 161 5.28 -2.99 -18.44
CA LEU A 161 5.30 -2.09 -17.28
C LEU A 161 6.51 -2.40 -16.39
N ALA A 162 6.72 -3.69 -16.10
CA ALA A 162 7.79 -4.17 -15.23
C ALA A 162 9.19 -3.72 -15.70
N ALA A 163 9.40 -3.60 -17.02
CA ALA A 163 10.66 -3.09 -17.59
C ALA A 163 11.02 -1.65 -17.14
N HIS A 164 10.05 -0.87 -16.70
CA HIS A 164 10.21 0.51 -16.23
C HIS A 164 10.18 0.66 -14.70
N ILE A 165 9.92 -0.43 -13.97
CA ILE A 165 9.84 -0.42 -12.51
C ILE A 165 11.21 -0.86 -11.95
N ARG A 166 11.84 0.04 -11.18
CA ARG A 166 13.18 -0.15 -10.60
C ARG A 166 13.14 -0.75 -9.20
N SER A 167 12.10 -0.45 -8.45
CA SER A 167 11.83 -1.02 -7.13
C SER A 167 10.35 -1.01 -6.80
N VAL A 168 9.94 -1.90 -5.90
CA VAL A 168 8.57 -1.97 -5.39
C VAL A 168 8.60 -1.94 -3.87
N VAL A 169 7.78 -1.09 -3.25
CA VAL A 169 7.59 -1.04 -1.81
C VAL A 169 6.10 -1.24 -1.52
N VAL A 170 5.74 -2.24 -0.72
CA VAL A 170 4.35 -2.43 -0.33
C VAL A 170 4.19 -2.48 1.18
N PHE A 171 3.15 -1.81 1.66
CA PHE A 171 2.78 -1.75 3.07
C PHE A 171 1.56 -2.64 3.31
N SER A 172 1.69 -3.65 4.17
CA SER A 172 0.59 -4.52 4.58
C SER A 172 -0.25 -5.07 3.39
N PRO A 173 0.37 -5.66 2.34
CA PRO A 173 -0.32 -5.95 1.08
C PRO A 173 -1.41 -7.03 1.23
N TRP A 174 -2.59 -6.81 0.65
CA TRP A 174 -3.69 -7.79 0.64
C TRP A 174 -3.68 -8.65 -0.63
N THR A 175 -2.84 -9.68 -0.63
CA THR A 175 -2.49 -10.45 -1.85
C THR A 175 -3.37 -11.67 -2.12
N ASP A 176 -4.22 -12.05 -1.18
CA ASP A 176 -5.04 -13.27 -1.23
C ASP A 176 -6.51 -13.02 -0.82
N LEU A 177 -7.39 -12.89 -1.82
CA LEU A 177 -8.84 -12.76 -1.62
C LEU A 177 -9.55 -14.09 -1.33
N THR A 178 -8.82 -15.21 -1.25
CA THR A 178 -9.38 -16.49 -0.76
C THR A 178 -9.30 -16.61 0.75
N PHE A 179 -8.54 -15.72 1.42
CA PHE A 179 -8.31 -15.74 2.86
C PHE A 179 -7.64 -17.03 3.35
N SER A 180 -6.69 -17.57 2.57
CA SER A 180 -6.03 -18.84 2.90
C SER A 180 -4.82 -18.72 3.84
N GLY A 181 -4.50 -17.50 4.30
CA GLY A 181 -3.39 -17.23 5.22
C GLY A 181 -3.69 -17.67 6.66
N GLU A 182 -2.67 -18.18 7.36
CA GLU A 182 -2.82 -18.66 8.74
C GLU A 182 -3.26 -17.54 9.71
N SER A 183 -2.66 -16.36 9.61
CA SER A 183 -3.00 -15.19 10.44
C SER A 183 -4.46 -14.76 10.31
N PHE A 184 -5.06 -14.90 9.12
CA PHE A 184 -6.47 -14.59 8.91
C PHE A 184 -7.40 -15.60 9.60
N ASN A 185 -6.94 -16.85 9.72
CA ASN A 185 -7.70 -17.97 10.25
C ASN A 185 -7.33 -18.33 11.70
N ASP A 186 -6.37 -17.63 12.30
CA ASP A 186 -5.93 -17.86 13.69
C ASP A 186 -6.96 -17.27 14.67
N PRO A 187 -7.61 -18.11 15.52
CA PRO A 187 -8.55 -17.62 16.52
C PRO A 187 -7.91 -16.74 17.61
N ASN A 188 -6.58 -16.71 17.70
CA ASN A 188 -5.83 -15.85 18.62
C ASN A 188 -5.39 -14.53 18.00
N MET A 189 -5.49 -14.36 16.67
CA MET A 189 -5.15 -13.09 16.03
C MET A 189 -6.07 -11.97 16.51
N ARG A 190 -5.48 -10.82 16.86
CA ARG A 190 -6.19 -9.64 17.37
C ARG A 190 -5.78 -8.42 16.55
N ASP A 191 -6.25 -8.37 15.32
CA ASP A 191 -6.11 -7.17 14.49
C ASP A 191 -7.01 -6.04 15.04
N PRO A 192 -6.44 -4.89 15.43
CA PRO A 192 -7.19 -3.81 16.04
C PRO A 192 -7.97 -2.96 15.02
N ILE A 193 -7.72 -3.14 13.72
CA ILE A 193 -8.34 -2.39 12.64
C ILE A 193 -9.46 -3.21 11.99
N PHE A 194 -9.21 -4.50 11.72
CA PHE A 194 -10.13 -5.33 10.98
C PHE A 194 -10.70 -6.50 11.78
N GLN A 195 -11.99 -6.71 11.60
CA GLN A 195 -12.61 -8.02 11.81
C GLN A 195 -12.59 -8.79 10.48
N PRO A 196 -12.41 -10.12 10.49
CA PRO A 196 -12.40 -10.93 9.26
C PRO A 196 -13.59 -10.68 8.33
N ALA A 197 -14.79 -10.49 8.90
CA ALA A 197 -16.01 -10.23 8.15
C ALA A 197 -15.92 -8.97 7.28
N ILE A 198 -15.23 -7.92 7.74
CA ILE A 198 -15.09 -6.66 7.00
C ILE A 198 -14.31 -6.89 5.69
N LEU A 199 -13.19 -7.62 5.76
CA LEU A 199 -12.40 -7.94 4.57
C LEU A 199 -13.13 -8.93 3.65
N GLN A 200 -13.88 -9.88 4.21
CA GLN A 200 -14.71 -10.81 3.43
C GLN A 200 -15.82 -10.10 2.66
N ASP A 201 -16.50 -9.13 3.28
CA ASP A 201 -17.53 -8.34 2.62
C ASP A 201 -16.92 -7.43 1.54
N ALA A 202 -15.75 -6.83 1.80
CA ALA A 202 -15.03 -6.04 0.80
C ALA A 202 -14.62 -6.90 -0.41
N ALA A 203 -14.06 -8.10 -0.18
CA ALA A 203 -13.70 -9.01 -1.27
C ALA A 203 -14.92 -9.42 -2.10
N ARG A 204 -16.08 -9.66 -1.45
CA ARG A 204 -17.33 -9.99 -2.16
C ARG A 204 -17.81 -8.83 -3.02
N ALA A 205 -17.78 -7.60 -2.49
CA ALA A 205 -18.18 -6.40 -3.20
C ALA A 205 -17.25 -6.07 -4.38
N TYR A 206 -15.95 -6.35 -4.22
CA TYR A 206 -14.94 -6.18 -5.26
C TYR A 206 -15.03 -7.25 -6.35
N LEU A 207 -15.09 -8.53 -5.99
CA LEU A 207 -15.06 -9.63 -6.95
C LEU A 207 -16.39 -9.81 -7.71
N GLN A 208 -17.53 -9.58 -7.07
CA GLN A 208 -18.88 -9.80 -7.64
C GLN A 208 -19.05 -11.12 -8.42
N GLY A 209 -18.47 -12.21 -7.90
CA GLY A 209 -18.55 -13.55 -8.49
C GLY A 209 -17.35 -13.94 -9.36
N ALA A 210 -16.37 -13.04 -9.57
CA ALA A 210 -15.08 -13.41 -10.14
C ALA A 210 -14.33 -14.39 -9.23
N ASP A 211 -13.45 -15.20 -9.84
CA ASP A 211 -12.63 -16.16 -9.11
C ASP A 211 -11.69 -15.43 -8.15
N PRO A 212 -11.76 -15.67 -6.82
CA PRO A 212 -10.83 -15.07 -5.86
C PRO A 212 -9.37 -15.50 -6.07
N LYS A 213 -9.10 -16.49 -6.93
CA LYS A 213 -7.74 -16.89 -7.35
C LYS A 213 -7.28 -16.26 -8.66
N ASP A 214 -8.10 -15.43 -9.33
CA ASP A 214 -7.63 -14.68 -10.51
C ASP A 214 -6.40 -13.86 -10.09
N GLN A 215 -5.27 -14.10 -10.78
CA GLN A 215 -3.98 -13.49 -10.44
C GLN A 215 -3.98 -11.95 -10.50
N ARG A 216 -4.94 -11.33 -11.19
CA ARG A 216 -5.11 -9.87 -11.21
C ARG A 216 -5.85 -9.34 -9.97
N ALA A 217 -6.60 -10.19 -9.28
CA ALA A 217 -7.27 -9.85 -8.03
C ALA A 217 -6.43 -10.28 -6.81
N SER A 218 -5.79 -11.44 -6.91
CA SER A 218 -4.97 -12.05 -5.86
C SER A 218 -3.57 -12.38 -6.40
N PRO A 219 -2.64 -11.41 -6.42
CA PRO A 219 -1.30 -11.59 -6.99
C PRO A 219 -0.51 -12.71 -6.30
N LEU A 220 -0.90 -13.17 -5.11
CA LEU A 220 -0.30 -14.35 -4.49
C LEU A 220 -0.38 -15.60 -5.37
N PHE A 221 -1.39 -15.72 -6.23
CA PHE A 221 -1.55 -16.86 -7.14
C PHE A 221 -0.89 -16.64 -8.52
N ALA A 222 -0.31 -15.46 -8.78
CA ALA A 222 0.36 -15.16 -10.03
C ALA A 222 1.65 -15.96 -10.20
N GLU A 223 1.95 -16.40 -11.42
CA GLU A 223 3.29 -16.89 -11.74
C GLU A 223 4.22 -15.68 -11.90
N THR A 224 5.03 -15.40 -10.87
CA THR A 224 5.97 -14.28 -10.91
C THR A 224 7.21 -14.66 -11.70
N ASN A 225 7.51 -13.83 -12.71
CA ASN A 225 8.82 -13.79 -13.40
C ASN A 225 9.84 -13.07 -12.51
N THR A 226 11.06 -12.84 -13.01
CA THR A 226 12.05 -11.98 -12.34
C THR A 226 11.41 -10.64 -11.97
N LEU A 227 11.26 -10.38 -10.66
CA LEU A 227 10.67 -9.16 -10.15
C LEU A 227 11.75 -8.10 -9.92
N PRO A 228 11.42 -6.80 -10.03
CA PRO A 228 12.23 -5.76 -9.44
C PRO A 228 12.44 -6.02 -7.93
N PRO A 229 13.52 -5.48 -7.32
CA PRO A 229 13.70 -5.53 -5.87
C PRO A 229 12.44 -5.09 -5.13
N LEU A 230 12.00 -5.94 -4.19
CA LEU A 230 10.76 -5.77 -3.44
C LEU A 230 11.04 -5.57 -1.95
N LEU A 231 10.46 -4.52 -1.38
CA LEU A 231 10.34 -4.34 0.06
C LEU A 231 8.87 -4.54 0.47
N ILE A 232 8.64 -5.42 1.43
CA ILE A 232 7.35 -5.62 2.09
C ILE A 232 7.50 -5.21 3.55
N GLN A 233 6.64 -4.32 4.03
CA GLN A 233 6.57 -3.98 5.46
C GLN A 233 5.19 -4.30 6.00
N VAL A 234 5.11 -4.92 7.16
CA VAL A 234 3.84 -5.37 7.77
C VAL A 234 3.93 -5.32 9.29
N GLY A 235 2.82 -5.04 9.97
CA GLY A 235 2.70 -5.17 11.41
C GLY A 235 2.45 -6.61 11.86
N SER A 236 2.85 -6.96 13.09
CA SER A 236 2.54 -8.29 13.66
C SER A 236 1.08 -8.48 14.03
N GLU A 237 0.36 -7.39 14.33
CA GLU A 237 -1.06 -7.39 14.74
C GLU A 237 -1.98 -7.20 13.52
N GLU A 238 -1.73 -7.95 12.45
CA GLU A 238 -2.48 -7.86 11.20
C GLU A 238 -3.04 -9.21 10.76
N LEU A 239 -4.32 -9.24 10.37
CA LEU A 239 -4.89 -10.39 9.66
C LEU A 239 -4.11 -10.71 8.37
N LEU A 240 -3.50 -9.70 7.74
CA LEU A 240 -2.74 -9.79 6.49
C LEU A 240 -1.26 -10.11 6.66
N LEU A 241 -0.79 -10.43 7.88
CA LEU A 241 0.60 -10.85 8.10
C LEU A 241 0.99 -12.07 7.23
N SER A 242 0.06 -13.02 7.05
CA SER A 242 0.30 -14.19 6.20
C SER A 242 0.36 -13.84 4.72
N ASP A 243 -0.39 -12.85 4.25
CA ASP A 243 -0.32 -12.39 2.86
C ASP A 243 1.09 -11.85 2.57
N ALA A 244 1.60 -10.98 3.43
CA ALA A 244 2.94 -10.43 3.34
C ALA A 244 4.03 -11.52 3.38
N THR A 245 3.99 -12.40 4.39
CA THR A 245 5.01 -13.44 4.58
C THR A 245 4.98 -14.50 3.47
N ARG A 246 3.80 -14.95 3.03
CA ARG A 246 3.66 -15.94 1.95
C ARG A 246 4.09 -15.37 0.61
N TYR A 247 3.73 -14.13 0.30
CA TYR A 247 4.18 -13.49 -0.94
C TYR A 247 5.70 -13.34 -0.95
N ALA A 248 6.28 -12.88 0.16
CA ALA A 248 7.72 -12.71 0.28
C ALA A 248 8.49 -14.05 0.16
N THR A 249 8.02 -15.12 0.82
CA THR A 249 8.57 -16.47 0.65
C THR A 249 8.50 -16.93 -0.81
N LYS A 250 7.35 -16.73 -1.48
CA LYS A 250 7.18 -17.09 -2.89
C LYS A 250 8.17 -16.37 -3.81
N VAL A 251 8.48 -15.09 -3.54
CA VAL A 251 9.47 -14.32 -4.30
C VAL A 251 10.89 -14.86 -4.05
N GLU A 252 11.25 -15.14 -2.80
CA GLU A 252 12.57 -15.68 -2.45
C GLU A 252 12.80 -17.08 -3.06
N GLU A 253 11.81 -17.97 -2.98
CA GLU A 253 11.88 -19.33 -3.55
C GLU A 253 12.09 -19.32 -5.07
N ARG A 254 11.70 -18.23 -5.74
CA ARG A 254 11.92 -18.00 -7.18
C ARG A 254 13.21 -17.24 -7.48
N GLY A 255 14.04 -16.98 -6.48
CA GLY A 255 15.31 -16.26 -6.62
C GLY A 255 15.17 -14.75 -6.77
N GLY A 256 14.01 -14.17 -6.47
CA GLY A 256 13.79 -12.73 -6.47
C GLY A 256 14.45 -12.03 -5.28
N VAL A 257 14.77 -10.74 -5.45
CA VAL A 257 15.30 -9.90 -4.37
C VAL A 257 14.14 -9.36 -3.55
N VAL A 258 13.97 -9.86 -2.33
CA VAL A 258 12.91 -9.42 -1.42
C VAL A 258 13.45 -9.15 -0.02
N GLN A 259 13.03 -8.02 0.55
CA GLN A 259 13.20 -7.68 1.96
C GLN A 259 11.80 -7.70 2.61
N LEU A 260 11.66 -8.43 3.72
CA LEU A 260 10.46 -8.42 4.55
C LEU A 260 10.79 -7.83 5.92
N ASP A 261 10.14 -6.73 6.26
CA ASP A 261 10.25 -6.09 7.57
C ASP A 261 8.92 -6.29 8.33
N ILE A 262 8.99 -6.94 9.50
CA ILE A 262 7.86 -7.15 10.41
C ILE A 262 8.02 -6.22 11.61
N TYR A 263 7.03 -5.38 11.85
CA TYR A 263 7.01 -4.44 12.97
C TYR A 263 6.13 -4.98 14.10
N GLU A 264 6.77 -5.34 15.21
CA GLU A 264 6.08 -5.94 16.36
C GLU A 264 5.10 -4.95 16.98
N GLY A 265 3.88 -5.41 17.30
CA GLY A 265 2.82 -4.62 17.89
C GLY A 265 2.16 -3.58 16.98
N MET A 266 2.60 -3.48 15.72
CA MET A 266 2.01 -2.55 14.76
C MET A 266 0.77 -3.14 14.09
N HIS A 267 -0.16 -2.25 13.78
CA HIS A 267 -1.44 -2.54 13.12
C HIS A 267 -1.39 -2.27 11.62
N HIS A 268 -2.48 -2.57 10.93
CA HIS A 268 -2.61 -2.42 9.48
C HIS A 268 -2.29 -1.00 8.99
N VAL A 269 -1.31 -0.89 8.09
CA VAL A 269 -0.83 0.36 7.48
C VAL A 269 -0.46 1.42 8.55
N PHE A 270 0.22 0.99 9.61
CA PHE A 270 0.71 1.89 10.66
C PHE A 270 1.56 3.04 10.11
N GLN A 271 2.23 2.85 8.95
CA GLN A 271 3.07 3.84 8.28
C GLN A 271 2.36 5.17 7.98
N ARG A 272 1.02 5.17 7.98
CA ARG A 272 0.23 6.40 7.83
C ARG A 272 0.26 7.28 9.08
N ASP A 273 0.36 6.67 10.26
CA ASP A 273 0.42 7.40 11.53
C ASP A 273 1.85 7.92 11.78
N VAL A 274 2.05 9.19 11.44
CA VAL A 274 3.36 9.86 11.55
C VAL A 274 3.75 10.23 12.99
N GLN A 275 2.92 9.93 13.99
CA GLN A 275 3.30 10.06 15.40
C GLN A 275 4.14 8.88 15.91
N LEU A 276 4.16 7.76 15.18
CA LEU A 276 4.90 6.56 15.59
C LEU A 276 6.40 6.66 15.22
N ASP A 277 7.26 6.25 16.14
CA ASP A 277 8.68 6.00 15.87
C ASP A 277 8.85 4.89 14.83
N ALA A 278 8.01 3.85 14.90
CA ALA A 278 7.96 2.79 13.90
C ALA A 278 7.71 3.34 12.50
N THR A 279 6.78 4.29 12.34
CA THR A 279 6.46 4.93 11.04
C THR A 279 7.65 5.68 10.48
N ARG A 280 8.35 6.47 11.32
CA ARG A 280 9.56 7.18 10.89
C ARG A 280 10.60 6.21 10.34
N HIS A 281 10.89 5.13 11.08
CA HIS A 281 11.84 4.11 10.63
C HIS A 281 11.37 3.40 9.37
N ALA A 282 10.08 3.04 9.27
CA ALA A 282 9.50 2.37 8.11
C ALA A 282 9.63 3.19 6.83
N LEU A 283 9.31 4.49 6.89
CA LEU A 283 9.39 5.39 5.75
C LEU A 283 10.84 5.74 5.39
N GLU A 284 11.76 5.78 6.36
CA GLU A 284 13.20 5.91 6.10
C GLU A 284 13.77 4.68 5.40
N ALA A 285 13.39 3.48 5.85
CA ALA A 285 13.78 2.23 5.22
C ALA A 285 13.23 2.13 3.79
N ALA A 286 11.96 2.48 3.58
CA ALA A 286 11.33 2.53 2.25
C ALA A 286 12.03 3.52 1.31
N ALA A 287 12.29 4.74 1.78
CA ALA A 287 13.02 5.75 1.00
C ALA A 287 14.43 5.28 0.65
N ALA A 288 15.18 4.76 1.62
CA ALA A 288 16.52 4.25 1.40
C ALA A 288 16.51 3.05 0.44
N PHE A 289 15.51 2.17 0.50
CA PHE A 289 15.36 1.05 -0.41
C PHE A 289 15.21 1.52 -1.86
N MET A 290 14.29 2.47 -2.11
CA MET A 290 14.09 3.04 -3.45
C MET A 290 15.34 3.75 -3.98
N ILE A 291 16.04 4.51 -3.12
CA ILE A 291 17.28 5.21 -3.51
C ILE A 291 18.41 4.22 -3.85
N ARG A 292 18.44 3.03 -3.25
CA ARG A 292 19.49 2.03 -3.51
C ARG A 292 19.27 1.26 -4.80
N HIS A 293 18.02 0.99 -5.18
CA HIS A 293 17.67 0.10 -6.31
C HIS A 293 17.37 0.88 -7.59
N VAL A 294 18.37 1.68 -7.96
CA VAL A 294 18.33 2.67 -9.04
C VAL A 294 18.46 2.13 -10.45
#